data_AF-A0A1Y3NEY9-F1
#
_entry.id   AF-A0A1Y3NEY9-F1
#
_cell.length_a   1.000
_cell.length_b   1.000
_cell.length_c   1.000
_cell.angle_alpha   90.00
_cell.angle_beta   90.00
_cell.angle_gamma   90.00
#
_symmetry.space_group_name_H-M   'P 1'
#
loop_
_entity.id
_entity.type
_entity.pdbx_description
1 polymer ?
#
loop_
_entity_poly.entity_id
_entity_poly.type
_entity_poly.pdbx_seq_one_letter_code
_entity_poly.pdbx_strand_id
1 'polypeptide(L)'
;MKLRISILLTLFVGYAVAKDEFFGDIRRAKIFEKTDFVVPKITINLTKKDYNNFFLKYQCERDMNARYLNRNEDCYTAPWVDLDYAMDKSFRNNLIDKTLIQEQADLDIINKSNITLSEFEHIVTKYSNFTLEKILNTGYGLIKIPDYSAEDASLTFDIDGSSSSSSSSSSSSSSSSSINSNSNNNNIINNNN
;
A
#
# COMPACT_ATOMS: atom_id res chain seq x y z
N MET A 1 -66.50 9.92 24.62
CA MET A 1 -65.05 9.94 24.90
C MET A 1 -64.55 8.50 24.91
N LYS A 2 -63.97 8.01 23.79
CA LYS A 2 -63.27 6.72 23.74
C LYS A 2 -62.06 6.90 22.85
N LEU A 3 -60.89 6.89 23.48
CA LEU A 3 -59.60 7.09 22.86
C LEU A 3 -58.85 5.75 22.90
N ARG A 4 -58.14 5.48 21.80
CA ARG A 4 -56.97 4.59 21.64
C ARG A 4 -57.24 3.09 21.53
N ILE A 5 -56.58 2.49 20.54
CA ILE A 5 -55.44 1.56 20.68
C ILE A 5 -55.29 0.86 19.33
N SER A 6 -54.31 1.25 18.52
CA SER A 6 -53.77 0.44 17.40
C SER A 6 -52.47 1.05 16.89
N ILE A 7 -51.46 1.11 17.76
CA ILE A 7 -50.05 1.25 17.34
C ILE A 7 -49.29 0.17 18.12
N LEU A 8 -49.34 -1.07 17.63
CA LEU A 8 -48.54 -2.16 18.17
C LEU A 8 -48.48 -3.33 17.18
N LEU A 9 -47.72 -3.14 16.10
CA LEU A 9 -47.20 -4.16 15.18
C LEU A 9 -46.32 -3.33 14.21
N THR A 10 -45.01 -3.45 14.08
CA THR A 10 -44.10 -4.58 14.21
C THR A 10 -42.68 -4.02 14.32
N LEU A 11 -42.04 -4.13 15.48
CA LEU A 11 -40.58 -4.09 15.58
C LEU A 11 -40.07 -5.52 15.33
N PHE A 12 -40.02 -5.92 14.06
CA PHE A 12 -39.23 -7.09 13.67
C PHE A 12 -37.77 -6.69 13.81
N VAL A 13 -37.18 -7.01 14.96
CA VAL A 13 -35.74 -6.94 15.19
C VAL A 13 -35.11 -8.00 14.29
N GLY A 14 -34.69 -7.59 13.10
CA GLY A 14 -33.85 -8.41 12.24
C GLY A 14 -32.54 -8.68 12.96
N TYR A 15 -32.37 -9.90 13.47
CA TYR A 15 -31.06 -10.39 13.89
C TYR A 15 -30.18 -10.50 12.64
N ALA A 16 -29.45 -9.43 12.32
CA ALA A 16 -28.40 -9.47 11.32
C ALA A 16 -27.25 -10.34 11.86
N VAL A 17 -27.27 -11.62 11.52
CA VAL A 17 -26.12 -12.51 11.70
C VAL A 17 -25.12 -12.15 10.61
N ALA A 18 -24.39 -11.05 10.82
CA ALA A 18 -23.26 -10.70 9.97
C ALA A 18 -22.12 -11.67 10.32
N LYS A 19 -22.01 -12.75 9.53
CA LYS A 19 -20.76 -13.51 9.47
C LYS A 19 -19.77 -12.64 8.71
N ASP A 20 -18.64 -12.39 9.35
CA ASP A 20 -17.54 -11.68 8.74
C ASP A 20 -16.67 -12.71 8.02
N GLU A 21 -16.46 -12.51 6.72
CA GLU A 21 -15.69 -13.44 5.86
C GLU A 21 -14.27 -13.67 6.40
N PHE A 22 -13.71 -12.68 7.11
CA PHE A 22 -12.39 -12.78 7.72
C PHE A 22 -12.38 -13.67 8.98
N PHE A 23 -13.46 -13.66 9.78
CA PHE A 23 -13.53 -14.40 11.05
C PHE A 23 -14.27 -15.76 10.95
N GLY A 24 -14.79 -16.10 9.77
CA GLY A 24 -15.47 -17.37 9.52
C GLY A 24 -16.67 -17.62 10.45
N ASP A 25 -16.69 -18.78 11.12
CA ASP A 25 -17.75 -19.17 12.06
C ASP A 25 -17.60 -18.58 13.48
N ILE A 26 -16.56 -17.79 13.74
CA ILE A 26 -16.34 -17.19 15.05
C ILE A 26 -17.29 -15.99 15.21
N ARG A 27 -18.23 -16.08 16.16
CA ARG A 27 -19.12 -14.96 16.48
C ARG A 27 -18.29 -13.77 16.96
N ARG A 28 -18.40 -12.64 16.26
CA ARG A 28 -17.77 -11.35 16.62
C ARG A 28 -17.88 -11.04 18.11
N ALA A 29 -19.06 -11.23 18.70
CA ALA A 29 -19.29 -11.01 20.14
C ALA A 29 -18.33 -11.78 21.06
N LYS A 30 -17.93 -13.00 20.70
CA LYS A 30 -17.01 -13.84 21.49
C LYS A 30 -15.55 -13.36 21.43
N ILE A 31 -15.18 -12.67 20.34
CA ILE A 31 -13.88 -12.01 20.22
C ILE A 31 -13.89 -10.75 21.09
N PHE A 32 -14.93 -9.91 20.97
CA PHE A 32 -15.06 -8.68 21.76
C PHE A 32 -15.14 -8.95 23.26
N GLU A 33 -15.87 -9.97 23.70
CA GLU A 33 -15.98 -10.36 25.11
C GLU A 33 -14.62 -10.81 25.72
N LYS A 34 -13.72 -11.38 24.91
CA LYS A 34 -12.36 -11.73 25.33
C LYS A 34 -11.38 -10.57 25.25
N THR A 35 -11.59 -9.63 24.33
CA THR A 35 -10.73 -8.45 24.16
C THR A 35 -11.17 -7.23 24.99
N ASP A 36 -12.33 -7.30 25.64
CA ASP A 36 -12.93 -6.18 26.40
C ASP A 36 -12.04 -5.72 27.57
N PHE A 37 -11.11 -6.57 28.02
CA PHE A 37 -10.17 -6.27 29.11
C PHE A 37 -8.69 -6.48 28.74
N VAL A 38 -8.38 -7.08 27.58
CA VAL A 38 -7.02 -7.45 27.20
C VAL A 38 -6.79 -7.13 25.72
N VAL A 39 -5.77 -6.30 25.46
CA VAL A 39 -5.36 -5.96 24.09
C VAL A 39 -4.70 -7.19 23.46
N PRO A 40 -5.26 -7.76 22.37
CA PRO A 40 -4.69 -8.92 21.71
C PRO A 40 -3.33 -8.56 21.09
N LYS A 41 -2.36 -9.46 21.21
CA LYS A 41 -1.12 -9.36 20.44
C LYS A 41 -1.38 -9.93 19.05
N ILE A 42 -1.33 -9.06 18.06
CA ILE A 42 -1.47 -9.42 16.65
C ILE A 42 -0.07 -9.62 16.08
N THR A 43 0.20 -10.79 15.51
CA THR A 43 1.46 -11.08 14.80
C THR A 43 1.14 -11.43 13.36
N ILE A 44 1.69 -10.65 12.43
CA ILE A 44 1.59 -10.89 10.99
C ILE A 44 2.86 -11.63 10.58
N ASN A 45 2.72 -12.84 10.06
CA ASN A 45 3.84 -13.59 9.50
C ASN A 45 3.85 -13.38 7.98
N LEU A 46 4.97 -12.88 7.49
CA LEU A 46 5.24 -12.69 6.06
C LEU A 46 6.46 -13.51 5.69
N THR A 47 6.54 -13.93 4.42
CA THR A 47 7.81 -14.44 3.90
C THR A 47 8.85 -13.31 3.90
N LYS A 48 10.15 -13.65 3.95
CA LYS A 48 11.21 -12.64 3.91
C LYS A 48 11.13 -11.74 2.66
N LYS A 49 10.77 -12.33 1.52
CA LYS A 49 10.59 -11.60 0.26
C LYS A 49 9.45 -10.58 0.37
N ASP A 50 8.33 -11.03 0.90
CA ASP A 50 7.13 -10.22 1.12
C ASP A 50 7.40 -9.09 2.11
N TYR A 51 8.01 -9.40 3.25
CA TYR A 51 8.42 -8.39 4.22
C TYR A 51 9.31 -7.31 3.61
N ASN A 52 10.33 -7.70 2.83
CA ASN A 52 11.22 -6.76 2.17
C ASN A 52 10.48 -5.89 1.15
N ASN A 53 9.61 -6.48 0.34
CA ASN A 53 8.80 -5.75 -0.65
C ASN A 53 7.83 -4.77 0.02
N PHE A 54 7.20 -5.19 1.12
CA PHE A 54 6.31 -4.35 1.92
C PHE A 54 7.06 -3.15 2.49
N PHE A 55 8.23 -3.38 3.06
CA PHE A 55 9.06 -2.32 3.63
C PHE A 55 9.56 -1.35 2.54
N LEU A 56 10.06 -1.89 1.42
CA LEU A 56 10.50 -1.08 0.28
C LEU A 56 9.38 -0.20 -0.25
N LYS A 57 8.17 -0.75 -0.44
CA LYS A 57 7.00 0.03 -0.85
C LYS A 57 6.76 1.21 0.08
N TYR A 58 6.67 0.97 1.39
CA TYR A 58 6.38 2.04 2.36
C TYR A 58 7.48 3.11 2.37
N GLN A 59 8.74 2.69 2.25
CA GLN A 59 9.86 3.60 2.13
C GLN A 59 9.73 4.47 0.86
N CYS A 60 9.38 3.88 -0.28
CA CYS A 60 9.21 4.61 -1.54
C CYS A 60 8.00 5.56 -1.51
N GLU A 61 6.88 5.18 -0.91
CA GLU A 61 5.72 6.07 -0.75
C GLU A 61 6.06 7.32 0.05
N ARG A 62 6.91 7.19 1.06
CA ARG A 62 7.42 8.32 1.85
C ARG A 62 8.45 9.12 1.05
N ASP A 63 9.50 8.48 0.57
CA ASP A 63 10.67 9.16 0.02
C ASP A 63 10.37 9.83 -1.34
N MET A 64 9.55 9.19 -2.18
CA MET A 64 9.11 9.73 -3.49
C MET A 64 7.89 10.65 -3.37
N ASN A 65 7.43 10.96 -2.16
CA ASN A 65 6.34 11.90 -1.98
C ASN A 65 6.79 13.31 -2.37
N ALA A 66 5.90 14.07 -3.02
CA ALA A 66 6.14 15.45 -3.44
C ALA A 66 6.56 16.40 -2.29
N ARG A 67 6.28 16.04 -1.03
CA ARG A 67 6.68 16.80 0.17
C ARG A 67 8.13 16.58 0.59
N TYR A 68 8.67 15.39 0.37
CA TYR A 68 9.99 14.99 0.89
C TYR A 68 11.05 14.99 -0.22
N LEU A 69 10.74 14.39 -1.38
CA LEU A 69 11.65 14.31 -2.53
C LEU A 69 13.04 13.77 -2.16
N ASN A 70 13.09 12.75 -1.30
CA ASN A 70 14.34 12.14 -0.90
C ASN A 70 14.86 11.25 -2.02
N ARG A 71 16.12 11.42 -2.41
CA ARG A 71 16.78 10.54 -3.39
C ARG A 71 16.91 9.13 -2.79
N ASN A 72 16.30 8.15 -3.45
CA ASN A 72 16.35 6.75 -3.03
C ASN A 72 16.46 5.84 -4.27
N GLU A 73 17.65 5.30 -4.50
CA GLU A 73 17.95 4.49 -5.68
C GLU A 73 17.20 3.14 -5.66
N ASP A 74 17.01 2.54 -4.49
CA ASP A 74 16.23 1.30 -4.35
C ASP A 74 14.80 1.50 -4.83
N CYS A 75 14.24 2.70 -4.63
CA CYS A 75 12.91 3.05 -5.09
C CYS A 75 12.83 3.32 -6.59
N TYR A 76 13.90 3.85 -7.20
CA TYR A 76 13.95 4.11 -8.64
C TYR A 76 14.33 2.87 -9.46
N THR A 77 14.85 1.85 -8.80
CA THR A 77 15.24 0.57 -9.42
C THR A 77 14.38 -0.59 -8.92
N ALA A 78 13.30 -0.30 -8.19
CA ALA A 78 12.41 -1.31 -7.66
C ALA A 78 11.79 -2.15 -8.80
N PRO A 79 11.41 -3.41 -8.55
CA PRO A 79 10.93 -4.32 -9.61
C PRO A 79 9.67 -3.86 -10.37
N TRP A 80 8.91 -2.92 -9.80
CA TRP A 80 7.71 -2.34 -10.40
C TRP A 80 7.96 -1.02 -11.15
N VAL A 81 9.21 -0.54 -11.17
CA VAL A 81 9.59 0.67 -11.89
C VAL A 81 9.91 0.32 -13.33
N ASP A 82 9.19 0.95 -14.24
CA ASP A 82 9.44 0.89 -15.67
C ASP A 82 9.90 2.29 -16.13
N LEU A 83 11.21 2.43 -16.36
CA LEU A 83 11.80 3.69 -16.78
C LEU A 83 11.50 4.02 -18.25
N ASP A 84 11.27 3.01 -19.10
CA ASP A 84 10.86 3.24 -20.49
C ASP A 84 9.46 3.87 -20.51
N TYR A 85 8.55 3.31 -19.71
CA TYR A 85 7.21 3.87 -19.52
C TYR A 85 7.27 5.27 -18.91
N ALA A 86 8.12 5.49 -17.89
CA ALA A 86 8.30 6.79 -17.28
C ALA A 86 8.83 7.83 -18.28
N MET A 87 9.77 7.45 -19.15
CA MET A 87 10.33 8.31 -20.20
C MET A 87 9.27 8.69 -21.23
N ASP A 88 8.55 7.71 -21.79
CA ASP A 88 7.47 7.96 -22.75
C ASP A 88 6.37 8.85 -22.15
N LYS A 89 6.00 8.58 -20.89
CA LYS A 89 5.02 9.39 -20.17
C LYS A 89 5.51 10.81 -19.87
N SER A 90 6.81 11.00 -19.64
CA SER A 90 7.39 12.32 -19.44
C SER A 90 7.24 13.21 -20.68
N PHE A 91 7.40 12.63 -21.88
CA PHE A 91 7.15 13.32 -23.15
C PHE A 91 5.67 13.60 -23.35
N ARG A 92 4.79 12.61 -23.13
CA ARG A 92 3.33 12.80 -23.27
C ARG A 92 2.77 13.90 -22.36
N ASN A 93 3.36 14.04 -21.18
CA ASN A 93 2.97 15.06 -20.20
C ASN A 93 3.69 16.40 -20.40
N ASN A 94 4.51 16.54 -21.45
CA ASN A 94 5.34 17.72 -21.71
C ASN A 94 6.24 18.12 -20.52
N LEU A 95 6.70 17.14 -19.74
CA LEU A 95 7.71 17.36 -18.68
C LEU A 95 9.10 17.51 -19.28
N ILE A 96 9.33 16.84 -20.42
CA ILE A 96 10.52 16.95 -21.26
C ILE A 96 10.03 17.23 -22.68
N ASP A 97 10.60 18.23 -23.33
CA ASP A 97 10.29 18.52 -24.73
C ASP A 97 11.16 17.65 -25.65
N LYS A 98 10.53 16.66 -26.27
CA LYS A 98 11.19 15.72 -27.18
C LYS A 98 11.82 16.42 -28.39
N THR A 99 11.32 17.59 -28.80
CA THR A 99 11.84 18.33 -29.96
C THR A 99 13.20 18.97 -29.73
N LEU A 100 13.60 19.14 -28.46
CA LEU A 100 14.91 19.67 -28.08
C LEU A 100 16.03 18.62 -28.16
N ILE A 101 15.67 17.34 -28.23
CA ILE A 101 16.62 16.22 -28.27
C ILE A 101 17.09 16.01 -29.72
N GLN A 102 18.25 16.59 -30.06
CA GLN A 102 18.83 16.53 -31.40
C GLN A 102 20.14 15.74 -31.46
N GLU A 103 20.76 15.48 -30.31
CA GLU A 103 22.03 14.77 -30.25
C GLU A 103 21.83 13.27 -30.47
N GLN A 104 22.62 12.67 -31.37
CA GLN A 104 22.44 11.27 -31.75
C GLN A 104 22.56 10.31 -30.56
N ALA A 105 23.48 10.57 -29.63
CA ALA A 105 23.65 9.73 -28.43
C ALA A 105 22.40 9.72 -27.55
N ASP A 106 21.70 10.85 -27.44
CA ASP A 106 20.47 10.96 -26.65
C ASP A 106 19.26 10.40 -27.40
N LEU A 107 19.24 10.54 -28.73
CA LEU A 107 18.27 9.87 -29.59
C LEU A 107 18.37 8.34 -29.46
N ASP A 108 19.57 7.80 -29.31
CA ASP A 108 19.79 6.37 -29.11
C ASP A 108 19.24 5.92 -27.73
N ILE A 109 19.38 6.76 -26.69
CA ILE A 109 18.82 6.49 -25.36
C ILE A 109 17.29 6.45 -25.41
N ILE A 110 16.63 7.43 -26.02
CA ILE A 110 15.16 7.51 -26.00
C ILE A 110 14.47 6.48 -26.91
N ASN A 111 15.20 5.88 -27.86
CA ASN A 111 14.69 4.85 -28.76
C ASN A 111 15.05 3.42 -28.30
N LYS A 112 15.89 3.30 -27.27
CA LYS A 112 16.29 2.03 -26.66
C LYS A 112 15.21 1.53 -25.70
N SER A 113 15.09 0.22 -25.58
CA SER A 113 14.33 -0.45 -24.51
C SER A 113 15.23 -0.80 -23.33
N ASN A 114 14.66 -0.80 -22.12
CA ASN A 114 15.32 -1.02 -20.84
C ASN A 114 16.40 0.02 -20.57
N ILE A 115 16.01 1.30 -20.58
CA ILE A 115 16.91 2.37 -20.18
C ILE A 115 17.29 2.24 -18.70
N THR A 116 18.53 2.60 -18.40
CA THR A 116 19.05 2.63 -17.03
C THR A 116 18.65 3.92 -16.31
N LEU A 117 18.71 3.90 -14.98
CA LEU A 117 18.44 5.09 -14.17
C LEU A 117 19.35 6.27 -14.53
N SER A 118 20.63 6.00 -14.80
CA SER A 118 21.60 7.02 -15.23
C SER A 118 21.30 7.60 -16.60
N GLU A 119 20.84 6.77 -17.55
CA GLU A 119 20.42 7.24 -18.87
C GLU A 119 19.16 8.12 -18.75
N PHE A 120 18.19 7.69 -17.94
CA PHE A 120 16.99 8.50 -17.65
C PHE A 120 17.35 9.84 -16.98
N GLU A 121 18.19 9.82 -15.95
CA GLU A 121 18.66 11.04 -15.26
C GLU A 121 19.43 11.97 -16.20
N HIS A 122 20.24 11.42 -17.12
CA HIS A 122 20.94 12.21 -18.13
C HIS A 122 19.97 13.02 -19.00
N ILE A 123 18.95 12.36 -19.56
CA ILE A 123 17.95 13.01 -20.41
C ILE A 123 17.15 14.05 -19.62
N VAL A 124 16.72 13.72 -18.40
CA VAL A 124 15.96 14.64 -17.52
C VAL A 124 16.77 15.89 -17.22
N THR A 125 18.02 15.75 -16.78
CA THR A 125 18.84 16.89 -16.36
C THR A 125 19.30 17.75 -17.53
N LYS A 126 19.48 17.16 -18.72
CA LYS A 126 19.90 17.88 -19.92
C LYS A 126 18.77 18.64 -20.63
N TYR A 127 17.58 18.02 -20.71
CA TYR A 127 16.47 18.54 -21.52
C TYR A 127 15.27 19.03 -20.71
N SER A 128 15.42 19.17 -19.40
CA SER A 128 14.38 19.73 -18.53
C SER A 128 14.98 20.53 -17.37
N ASN A 129 14.11 21.27 -16.66
CA ASN A 129 14.49 21.98 -15.43
C ASN A 129 14.18 21.16 -14.17
N PHE A 130 13.93 19.86 -14.30
CA PHE A 130 13.63 18.96 -13.19
C PHE A 130 14.88 18.23 -12.72
N THR A 131 14.93 17.94 -11.43
CA THR A 131 15.83 16.92 -10.89
C THR A 131 15.18 15.55 -10.99
N LEU A 132 15.96 14.48 -10.84
CA LEU A 132 15.46 13.10 -10.85
C LEU A 132 14.38 12.88 -9.78
N GLU A 133 14.63 13.34 -8.56
CA GLU A 133 13.70 13.22 -7.42
C GLU A 133 12.41 13.98 -7.68
N LYS A 134 12.53 15.15 -8.31
CA LYS A 134 11.37 15.98 -8.63
C LYS A 134 10.54 15.36 -9.74
N ILE A 135 11.13 14.82 -10.80
CA ILE A 135 10.35 14.28 -11.92
C ILE A 135 9.72 12.92 -11.58
N LEU A 136 10.42 12.08 -10.81
CA LEU A 136 9.96 10.75 -10.42
C LEU A 136 9.05 10.74 -9.18
N ASN A 137 8.71 11.91 -8.63
CA ASN A 137 7.77 11.95 -7.50
C ASN A 137 6.40 11.39 -7.89
N THR A 138 5.67 10.87 -6.90
CA THR A 138 4.37 10.21 -7.12
C THR A 138 3.28 11.14 -7.69
N GLY A 139 3.44 12.46 -7.56
CA GLY A 139 2.52 13.48 -8.07
C GLY A 139 2.50 13.64 -9.59
N TYR A 140 3.60 13.35 -10.30
CA TYR A 140 3.62 13.35 -11.77
C TYR A 140 3.10 12.02 -12.35
N GLY A 141 2.95 10.99 -11.51
CA GLY A 141 2.43 9.69 -11.91
C GLY A 141 3.28 8.98 -12.96
N LEU A 142 4.58 9.28 -13.06
CA LEU A 142 5.51 8.60 -13.96
C LEU A 142 5.77 7.16 -13.51
N ILE A 143 5.84 6.94 -12.20
CA ILE A 143 5.97 5.64 -11.56
C ILE A 143 4.70 5.37 -10.76
N LYS A 144 4.13 4.18 -10.94
CA LYS A 144 3.01 3.70 -10.13
C LYS A 144 3.53 2.69 -9.11
N ILE A 145 3.53 3.10 -7.84
CA ILE A 145 3.78 2.16 -6.74
C ILE A 145 2.57 1.22 -6.65
N PRO A 146 2.77 -0.10 -6.75
CA PRO A 146 1.66 -1.05 -6.74
C PRO A 146 1.03 -1.15 -5.36
N ASP A 147 -0.25 -1.54 -5.33
CA ASP A 147 -0.87 -2.01 -4.10
C ASP A 147 -0.19 -3.31 -3.67
N TYR A 148 0.09 -3.43 -2.37
CA TYR A 148 0.78 -4.60 -1.84
C TYR A 148 -0.24 -5.65 -1.38
N SER A 149 0.00 -6.89 -1.81
CA SER A 149 -0.73 -8.08 -1.38
C SER A 149 0.26 -9.23 -1.24
N ALA A 150 0.13 -9.98 -0.15
CA ALA A 150 0.87 -11.21 0.08
C ALA A 150 -0.09 -12.41 0.06
N GLU A 151 0.25 -13.42 -0.71
CA GLU A 151 -0.54 -14.66 -0.85
C GLU A 151 -0.37 -15.57 0.37
N ASP A 152 0.86 -15.65 0.90
CA ASP A 152 1.24 -16.54 2.01
C ASP A 152 1.35 -15.79 3.35
N ALA A 153 0.52 -14.76 3.56
CA ALA A 153 0.45 -14.08 4.83
C ALA A 153 -0.42 -14.86 5.82
N SER A 154 0.06 -15.00 7.06
CA SER A 154 -0.78 -15.50 8.16
C SER A 154 -0.84 -14.50 9.30
N LEU A 155 -1.95 -14.51 10.01
CA LEU A 155 -2.17 -13.65 11.13
C LEU A 155 -2.49 -14.50 12.36
N THR A 156 -1.73 -14.27 13.42
CA THR A 156 -1.90 -14.91 14.72
C THR A 156 -2.45 -13.89 15.71
N PHE A 157 -3.55 -14.24 16.36
CA PHE A 157 -4.10 -13.51 17.49
C PHE A 157 -3.76 -14.25 18.79
N ASP A 158 -3.04 -13.58 19.69
CA ASP A 158 -2.73 -14.10 21.03
C ASP A 158 -3.42 -13.23 22.09
N ILE A 159 -4.25 -13.86 22.92
CA ILE A 159 -4.93 -13.27 24.08
C ILE A 159 -4.60 -14.13 25.29
N ASP A 160 -3.84 -13.58 26.24
CA ASP A 160 -3.45 -14.24 27.49
C ASP A 160 -2.92 -15.68 27.32
N GLY A 161 -2.12 -15.93 26.28
CA GLY A 161 -1.50 -17.22 26.00
C GLY A 161 -2.40 -18.23 25.27
N SER A 162 -3.64 -17.85 24.96
CA SER A 162 -4.50 -18.58 24.03
C SER A 162 -4.30 -18.05 22.61
N SER A 163 -3.54 -18.78 21.80
CA SER A 163 -3.31 -18.43 20.40
C SER A 163 -4.37 -19.03 19.46
N SER A 164 -4.80 -18.23 18.50
CA SER A 164 -5.59 -18.70 17.36
C SER A 164 -4.97 -18.16 16.07
N SER A 165 -4.74 -19.04 15.10
CA SER A 165 -4.17 -18.69 13.81
C SER A 165 -5.25 -18.75 12.72
N SER A 166 -5.24 -17.77 11.84
CA SER A 166 -6.03 -17.75 10.62
C SER A 166 -5.10 -17.53 9.44
N SER A 167 -5.08 -18.50 8.51
CA SER A 167 -4.44 -18.36 7.21
C SER A 167 -5.44 -17.71 6.25
N SER A 168 -5.13 -16.53 5.74
CA SER A 168 -5.92 -15.89 4.67
C SER A 168 -5.15 -15.98 3.36
N SER A 169 -5.75 -16.54 2.32
CA SER A 169 -5.18 -16.67 0.97
C SER A 169 -5.14 -15.37 0.15
N SER A 170 -5.40 -14.22 0.77
CA SER A 170 -5.15 -12.90 0.20
C SER A 170 -5.35 -11.84 1.28
N SER A 171 -4.29 -11.11 1.63
CA SER A 171 -4.38 -9.92 2.48
C SER A 171 -4.06 -8.68 1.64
N SER A 172 -5.10 -8.01 1.16
CA SER A 172 -4.99 -6.74 0.46
C SER A 172 -4.98 -5.60 1.47
N SER A 173 -3.87 -4.87 1.59
CA SER A 173 -3.84 -3.61 2.34
C SER A 173 -4.31 -2.46 1.44
N SER A 174 -5.63 -2.31 1.26
CA SER A 174 -6.22 -1.12 0.66
C SER A 174 -6.54 -0.09 1.74
N SER A 175 -5.90 1.07 1.64
CA SER A 175 -6.03 2.25 2.49
C SER A 175 -7.49 2.66 2.74
N SER A 176 -7.93 2.63 4.01
CA SER A 176 -8.86 3.57 4.66
C SER A 176 -9.38 2.98 5.99
N SER A 177 -8.47 2.78 6.94
CA SER A 177 -8.86 2.80 8.35
C SER A 177 -7.96 3.82 9.01
N SER A 178 -8.56 4.97 9.35
CA SER A 178 -7.98 5.95 10.25
C SER A 178 -7.59 5.23 11.54
N ILE A 179 -6.33 4.76 11.61
CA ILE A 179 -5.73 4.32 12.86
C ILE A 179 -5.59 5.61 13.64
N ASN A 180 -6.58 5.87 14.48
CA ASN A 180 -6.53 6.94 15.45
C ASN A 180 -5.43 6.52 16.43
N SER A 181 -4.23 7.07 16.25
CA SER A 181 -3.00 6.83 17.00
C SER A 181 -3.13 7.39 18.41
N ASN A 182 -4.07 6.86 19.19
CA ASN A 182 -4.25 7.19 20.60
C ASN A 182 -4.53 5.93 21.44
N SER A 183 -3.95 4.80 21.04
CA SER A 183 -3.81 3.64 21.90
C SER A 183 -2.43 3.02 21.68
N ASN A 184 -1.69 2.86 22.78
CA ASN A 184 -0.37 2.22 22.84
C ASN A 184 -0.46 0.74 22.44
N ASN A 185 -0.59 0.45 21.15
CA ASN A 185 -0.58 -0.92 20.63
C ASN A 185 0.84 -1.33 20.23
N ASN A 186 1.41 -2.29 20.97
CA ASN A 186 2.67 -2.97 20.66
C ASN A 186 2.47 -3.94 19.48
N ASN A 187 2.46 -3.41 18.25
CA ASN A 187 2.52 -4.25 17.05
C ASN A 187 3.94 -4.80 16.89
N ILE A 188 4.09 -6.13 16.87
CA ILE A 188 5.38 -6.80 16.65
C ILE A 188 5.31 -7.52 15.29
N ILE A 189 6.13 -7.07 14.34
CA ILE A 189 6.32 -7.75 13.06
C ILE A 189 7.54 -8.67 13.22
N ASN A 190 7.32 -9.99 13.15
CA ASN A 190 8.38 -10.98 13.29
C ASN A 190 8.72 -11.62 11.94
N ASN A 191 10.02 -11.73 11.65
CA ASN A 191 10.56 -12.46 10.51
C ASN A 191 10.82 -13.92 10.92
N ASN A 192 10.20 -14.89 10.24
CA ASN A 192 10.53 -16.29 10.43
C ASN A 192 11.71 -16.65 9.51
N ASN A 193 12.87 -16.95 10.11
CA ASN A 193 14.03 -17.54 9.43
C ASN A 193 13.82 -19.03 9.20
#